data_AF-J1SDM3-F1
#
_entry.id   AF-J1SDM3-F1
#
_cell.length_a   1.000
_cell.length_b   1.000
_cell.length_c   1.000
_cell.angle_alpha   90.00
_cell.angle_beta   90.00
_cell.angle_gamma   90.00
#
_symmetry.space_group_name_H-M   'P 1'
#
loop_
_entity.id
_entity.type
_entity.pdbx_description
1 polymer ?
#
loop_
_entity_poly.entity_id
_entity_poly.type
_entity_poly.pdbx_seq_one_letter_code
_entity_poly.pdbx_strand_id
1 'polypeptide(L)'
;MAYLVKDILEKSLAELNADTSENREVISQFLLDNAWFGIKVDMTNLSISESDAHLLTDKIKAFLSGPVGLTGLQPIFKQKFPMTFELFQDFSKEQKLSRSSRFYLQDFLAYDLTKDLFLYSDSEIERLVQEATEVLSKSYGEELNDFIRWMMAKGITHYRKSFEMTARYTLEDKNGAYELDDYLELMYYLFNDAYIEKQDMLYHAASSKNYADTWLYLALHFICALRTTDLERLGHPELPREPKGVLEAVQNGTWSSSEARRTLFSITTRLTYLNVRPNKTKRSSNVSKLKFHVPESCQVLIGTLLAICESHYQLGNNTDSEESLIRKINDYERICKYMGDEIGSLFLERDFSSRSANKSYLQAVAMLADDVLEEKSELNIKGYFLAALARSHKGTYNEFAQTTTAYLKDAQLGQLQPEMVAKELFERGVLSMIPSMLLTIVTRGKYKELSPSQQTQMIQQLDLTPSEIEKTLELSIRADSKAQKALQTVVREDMNPDQLLTVCHRIGNGEAFSKQGESMCLLSALGKFCPYNDRMHCVGCQYELQTKSTLLLLVGEFNRLNKKYVKVQSNLEKGKIRAIIEKQLKPCLTEMLQALAEQYGENVLNDYEEIIKELIK
;
A
#
# COMPACT_ATOMS: atom_id res chain seq x y z
N MET A 1 -25.37 -56.51 -10.76
CA MET A 1 -25.54 -55.86 -9.44
C MET A 1 -25.60 -54.34 -9.62
N ALA A 2 -26.22 -53.60 -8.71
CA ALA A 2 -26.22 -52.13 -8.73
C ALA A 2 -25.20 -51.62 -7.72
N TYR A 3 -24.35 -50.68 -8.13
CA TYR A 3 -23.25 -50.16 -7.32
C TYR A 3 -23.48 -48.69 -7.00
N LEU A 4 -23.25 -48.29 -5.76
CA LEU A 4 -23.29 -46.88 -5.38
C LEU A 4 -22.14 -46.14 -6.06
N VAL A 5 -22.45 -45.02 -6.72
CA VAL A 5 -21.44 -44.20 -7.41
C VAL A 5 -20.36 -43.74 -6.43
N LYS A 6 -20.75 -43.36 -5.21
CA LYS A 6 -19.83 -42.95 -4.15
C LYS A 6 -18.79 -44.03 -3.84
N ASP A 7 -19.21 -45.27 -3.65
CA ASP A 7 -18.32 -46.37 -3.28
C ASP A 7 -17.32 -46.67 -4.40
N ILE A 8 -17.72 -46.52 -5.67
CA ILE A 8 -16.82 -46.69 -6.82
C ILE A 8 -15.76 -45.60 -6.85
N LEU A 9 -16.15 -44.34 -6.63
CA LEU A 9 -15.24 -43.19 -6.61
C LEU A 9 -14.23 -43.31 -5.47
N GLU A 10 -14.70 -43.55 -4.24
CA GLU A 10 -13.86 -43.69 -3.06
C GLU A 10 -12.90 -44.88 -3.19
N LYS A 11 -13.38 -46.02 -3.69
CA LYS A 11 -12.55 -47.20 -3.90
C LYS A 11 -11.50 -46.99 -5.00
N SER A 12 -11.87 -46.35 -6.11
CA SER A 12 -10.93 -46.08 -7.21
C SER A 12 -9.83 -45.10 -6.80
N LEU A 13 -10.15 -44.11 -5.97
CA LEU A 13 -9.21 -43.16 -5.39
C LEU A 13 -8.28 -43.80 -4.35
N ALA A 14 -8.84 -44.62 -3.46
CA ALA A 14 -8.07 -45.34 -2.46
C ALA A 14 -7.09 -46.35 -3.08
N GLU A 15 -7.50 -47.08 -4.13
CA GLU A 15 -6.64 -48.03 -4.86
C GLU A 15 -5.41 -47.37 -5.50
N LEU A 16 -5.47 -46.07 -5.80
CA LEU A 16 -4.40 -45.31 -6.44
C LEU A 16 -3.64 -44.37 -5.49
N ASN A 17 -3.93 -44.42 -4.18
CA ASN A 17 -3.42 -43.45 -3.18
C ASN A 17 -3.67 -41.98 -3.58
N ALA A 18 -4.77 -41.71 -4.27
CA ALA A 18 -5.08 -40.41 -4.85
C ALA A 18 -6.22 -39.68 -4.09
N ASP A 19 -6.62 -40.17 -2.93
CA ASP A 19 -7.78 -39.65 -2.19
C ASP A 19 -7.49 -38.32 -1.46
N THR A 20 -7.38 -37.23 -2.22
CA THR A 20 -7.23 -35.85 -1.72
C THR A 20 -8.41 -34.98 -2.15
N SER A 21 -8.64 -33.86 -1.45
CA SER A 21 -9.69 -32.90 -1.81
C SER A 21 -9.54 -32.37 -3.24
N GLU A 22 -8.31 -32.06 -3.67
CA GLU A 22 -8.00 -31.60 -5.03
C GLU A 22 -8.33 -32.67 -6.09
N ASN A 23 -7.94 -33.92 -5.88
CA ASN A 23 -8.22 -34.99 -6.84
C ASN A 23 -9.72 -35.32 -6.94
N ARG A 24 -10.48 -35.18 -5.84
CA ARG A 24 -11.94 -35.36 -5.86
C ARG A 24 -12.63 -34.28 -6.70
N GLU A 25 -12.14 -33.05 -6.63
CA GLU A 25 -12.64 -31.93 -7.45
C GLU A 25 -12.30 -32.13 -8.93
N VAL A 26 -11.05 -32.48 -9.24
CA VAL A 26 -10.59 -32.76 -10.62
C VAL A 26 -11.36 -33.93 -11.25
N ILE A 27 -11.63 -35.00 -10.50
CA ILE A 27 -12.44 -36.13 -11.00
C ILE A 27 -13.89 -35.70 -11.22
N SER A 28 -14.45 -34.88 -10.33
CA SER A 28 -15.81 -34.38 -10.50
C SER A 28 -15.94 -33.56 -11.79
N GLN A 29 -14.97 -32.70 -12.07
CA GLN A 29 -14.91 -31.93 -13.31
C GLN A 29 -14.71 -32.84 -14.53
N PHE A 30 -13.79 -33.81 -14.47
CA PHE A 30 -13.55 -34.79 -15.54
C PHE A 30 -14.83 -35.57 -15.92
N LEU A 31 -15.65 -35.96 -14.94
CA LEU A 31 -16.92 -36.63 -15.20
C LEU A 31 -17.93 -35.69 -15.86
N LEU A 32 -18.00 -34.43 -15.44
CA LEU A 32 -18.89 -33.42 -16.03
C LEU A 32 -18.50 -33.11 -17.48
N ASP A 33 -17.22 -32.86 -17.75
CA ASP A 33 -16.70 -32.49 -19.08
C ASP A 33 -16.93 -33.61 -20.11
N ASN A 34 -16.97 -34.86 -19.65
CA ASN A 34 -17.23 -36.02 -20.50
C ASN A 34 -18.70 -36.46 -20.47
N ALA A 35 -19.61 -35.63 -19.96
CA ALA A 35 -21.04 -35.93 -19.84
C ALA A 35 -21.31 -37.32 -19.22
N TRP A 36 -20.56 -37.64 -18.16
CA TRP A 36 -20.58 -38.93 -17.46
C TRP A 36 -20.34 -40.15 -18.38
N PHE A 37 -19.69 -39.96 -19.53
CA PHE A 37 -19.51 -40.98 -20.57
C PHE A 37 -20.82 -41.61 -21.05
N GLY A 38 -21.95 -40.89 -20.90
CA GLY A 38 -23.29 -41.41 -21.19
C GLY A 38 -23.85 -42.38 -20.15
N ILE A 39 -23.21 -42.53 -18.99
CA ILE A 39 -23.67 -43.35 -17.87
C ILE A 39 -24.92 -42.71 -17.26
N LYS A 40 -25.99 -43.51 -17.09
CA LYS A 40 -27.23 -43.06 -16.45
C LYS A 40 -27.22 -43.43 -14.97
N VAL A 41 -27.15 -42.42 -14.10
CA VAL A 41 -27.24 -42.60 -12.65
C VAL A 41 -28.70 -42.67 -12.22
N ASP A 42 -29.06 -43.70 -11.45
CA ASP A 42 -30.36 -43.76 -10.78
C ASP A 42 -30.36 -42.76 -9.61
N MET A 43 -31.11 -41.66 -9.77
CA MET A 43 -31.15 -40.57 -8.79
C MET A 43 -31.89 -40.93 -7.50
N THR A 44 -32.62 -42.07 -7.45
CA THR A 44 -33.35 -42.47 -6.24
C THR A 44 -32.44 -43.12 -5.19
N ASN A 45 -31.36 -43.76 -5.63
CA ASN A 45 -30.43 -44.49 -4.78
C ASN A 45 -28.95 -44.19 -5.10
N LEU A 46 -28.69 -43.28 -6.04
CA LEU A 46 -27.36 -42.89 -6.53
C LEU A 46 -26.52 -44.09 -6.99
N SER A 47 -27.17 -45.05 -7.68
CA SER A 47 -26.52 -46.27 -8.17
C SER A 47 -26.41 -46.33 -9.69
N ILE A 48 -25.46 -47.13 -10.16
CA ILE A 48 -25.24 -47.44 -11.58
C ILE A 48 -25.15 -48.95 -11.81
N SER A 49 -25.34 -49.36 -13.07
CA SER A 49 -25.23 -50.77 -13.46
C SER A 49 -23.79 -51.29 -13.33
N GLU A 50 -23.62 -52.60 -13.21
CA GLU A 50 -22.31 -53.25 -13.12
C GLU A 50 -21.42 -52.97 -14.34
N SER A 51 -22.00 -52.94 -15.55
CA SER A 51 -21.26 -52.56 -16.76
C SER A 51 -20.80 -51.10 -16.74
N ASP A 52 -21.64 -50.20 -16.24
CA ASP A 52 -21.30 -48.78 -16.12
C ASP A 52 -20.28 -48.55 -15.00
N ALA A 53 -20.35 -49.33 -13.92
CA ALA A 53 -19.39 -49.30 -12.84
C ALA A 53 -17.99 -49.68 -13.32
N HIS A 54 -17.87 -50.76 -14.10
CA HIS A 54 -16.60 -51.15 -14.72
C HIS A 54 -16.07 -50.08 -15.66
N LEU A 55 -16.92 -49.54 -16.54
CA LEU A 55 -16.54 -48.45 -17.44
C LEU A 55 -16.05 -47.23 -16.68
N LEU A 56 -16.76 -46.81 -15.62
CA LEU A 56 -16.40 -45.66 -14.80
C LEU A 56 -15.06 -45.86 -14.10
N THR A 57 -14.84 -47.03 -13.48
CA THR A 57 -13.56 -47.37 -12.85
C THR A 57 -12.41 -47.35 -13.85
N ASP A 58 -12.58 -47.91 -15.04
CA ASP A 58 -11.54 -47.92 -16.08
C ASP A 58 -11.20 -46.50 -16.55
N LYS A 59 -12.22 -45.63 -16.72
CA LYS A 59 -12.01 -44.22 -17.11
C LYS A 59 -11.27 -43.43 -16.04
N ILE A 60 -11.62 -43.61 -14.77
CA ILE A 60 -10.95 -42.94 -13.65
C ILE A 60 -9.51 -43.42 -13.51
N LYS A 61 -9.26 -44.73 -13.59
CA LYS A 61 -7.90 -45.28 -13.53
C LYS A 61 -7.04 -44.79 -14.70
N ALA A 62 -7.59 -44.76 -15.91
CA ALA A 62 -6.90 -44.26 -17.09
C ALA A 62 -6.59 -42.76 -16.99
N PHE A 63 -7.49 -41.96 -16.40
CA PHE A 63 -7.28 -40.53 -16.18
C PHE A 63 -6.18 -40.26 -15.15
N LEU A 64 -6.23 -40.93 -14.00
CA LEU A 64 -5.27 -40.72 -12.91
C LEU A 64 -3.88 -41.34 -13.17
N SER A 65 -3.81 -42.41 -13.98
CA SER A 65 -2.57 -43.14 -14.26
C SER A 65 -2.02 -42.90 -15.67
N GLY A 66 -2.72 -42.09 -16.46
CA GLY A 66 -2.42 -41.86 -17.87
C GLY A 66 -1.19 -40.96 -18.09
N PRO A 67 -0.60 -40.99 -19.30
CA PRO A 67 0.47 -40.07 -19.64
C PRO A 67 -0.04 -38.62 -19.58
N VAL A 68 0.60 -37.77 -18.77
CA VAL A 68 0.24 -36.35 -18.63
C VAL A 68 0.98 -35.47 -19.64
N GLY A 69 0.43 -34.29 -19.91
CA GLY A 69 1.00 -33.33 -20.87
C GLY A 69 0.80 -33.73 -22.33
N LEU A 70 1.70 -33.30 -23.22
CA LEU A 70 1.60 -33.52 -24.67
C LEU A 70 1.40 -35.00 -25.06
N THR A 71 2.01 -35.93 -24.33
CA THR A 71 1.94 -37.37 -24.64
C THR A 71 0.53 -37.93 -24.45
N GLY A 72 -0.25 -37.42 -23.49
CA GLY A 72 -1.66 -37.79 -23.30
C GLY A 72 -2.64 -37.01 -24.16
N LEU A 73 -2.33 -35.74 -24.42
CA LEU A 73 -3.19 -34.83 -25.16
C LEU A 73 -3.21 -35.12 -26.67
N GLN A 74 -2.07 -35.44 -27.27
CA GLN A 74 -1.96 -35.65 -28.72
C GLN A 74 -2.87 -36.76 -29.27
N PRO A 75 -3.00 -37.93 -28.63
CA PRO A 75 -3.96 -38.94 -29.03
C PRO A 75 -5.41 -38.45 -29.02
N ILE A 76 -5.79 -37.67 -27.99
CA ILE A 76 -7.15 -37.12 -27.84
C ILE A 76 -7.43 -36.13 -28.99
N PHE A 77 -6.52 -35.19 -29.21
CA PHE A 77 -6.68 -34.19 -30.27
C PHE A 77 -6.76 -34.86 -31.65
N LYS A 78 -5.86 -35.82 -31.94
CA LYS A 78 -5.86 -36.57 -33.19
C LYS A 78 -7.13 -37.37 -33.42
N GLN A 79 -7.69 -37.97 -32.37
CA GLN A 79 -8.91 -38.76 -32.48
C GLN A 79 -10.14 -37.88 -32.77
N LYS A 80 -10.24 -36.73 -32.11
CA LYS A 80 -11.38 -35.82 -32.29
C LYS A 80 -11.32 -35.04 -33.61
N PHE A 81 -10.15 -34.50 -33.96
CA PHE A 81 -9.95 -33.57 -35.08
C PHE A 81 -8.72 -33.96 -35.91
N PRO A 82 -8.77 -35.09 -36.65
CA PRO A 82 -7.60 -35.69 -37.28
C PRO A 82 -6.93 -34.79 -38.30
N MET A 83 -7.72 -34.07 -39.12
CA MET A 83 -7.16 -33.21 -40.17
C MET A 83 -6.54 -31.94 -39.57
N THR A 84 -7.17 -31.36 -38.56
CA THR A 84 -6.65 -30.19 -37.83
C THR A 84 -5.38 -30.55 -37.09
N PHE A 85 -5.32 -31.73 -36.48
CA PHE A 85 -4.11 -32.24 -35.83
C PHE A 85 -2.95 -32.36 -36.81
N GLU A 86 -3.13 -32.97 -37.98
CA GLU A 86 -2.06 -33.11 -38.98
C GLU A 86 -1.55 -31.74 -39.46
N LEU A 87 -2.47 -30.82 -39.79
CA LEU A 87 -2.13 -29.47 -40.20
C LEU A 87 -1.40 -28.68 -39.10
N PHE A 88 -1.80 -28.86 -37.84
CA PHE A 88 -1.15 -28.23 -36.70
C PHE A 88 0.28 -28.75 -36.50
N GLN A 89 0.53 -30.05 -36.71
CA GLN A 89 1.88 -30.61 -36.61
C GLN A 89 2.80 -30.04 -37.69
N ASP A 90 2.29 -29.82 -38.90
CA ASP A 90 3.06 -29.20 -39.99
C ASP A 90 3.35 -27.73 -39.69
N PHE A 91 2.33 -26.96 -39.27
CA PHE A 91 2.49 -25.58 -38.82
C PHE A 91 3.50 -25.46 -37.67
N SER A 92 3.40 -26.32 -36.67
CA SER A 92 4.27 -26.30 -35.50
C SER A 92 5.74 -26.57 -35.84
N LYS A 93 6.01 -27.42 -36.86
CA LYS A 93 7.37 -27.67 -37.35
C LYS A 93 7.90 -26.48 -38.14
N GLU A 94 7.06 -25.89 -38.99
CA GLU A 94 7.42 -24.75 -39.83
C GLU A 94 7.75 -23.50 -39.00
N GLN A 95 6.89 -23.18 -38.02
CA GLN A 95 7.06 -22.02 -37.14
C GLN A 95 7.95 -22.29 -35.91
N LYS A 96 8.46 -23.52 -35.75
CA LYS A 96 9.33 -23.94 -34.64
C LYS A 96 8.73 -23.62 -33.25
N LEU A 97 7.44 -23.93 -33.05
CA LEU A 97 6.75 -23.64 -31.80
C LEU A 97 7.43 -24.30 -30.58
N SER A 98 7.44 -23.58 -29.47
CA SER A 98 7.96 -24.07 -28.19
C SER A 98 7.17 -25.30 -27.71
N ARG A 99 7.73 -26.05 -26.75
CA ARG A 99 7.02 -27.19 -26.15
C ARG A 99 5.75 -26.73 -25.41
N SER A 100 5.81 -25.58 -24.76
CA SER A 100 4.68 -24.99 -24.02
C SER A 100 3.59 -24.48 -24.96
N SER A 101 3.96 -23.74 -26.02
CA SER A 101 3.06 -23.31 -27.09
C SER A 101 2.28 -24.48 -27.68
N ARG A 102 2.99 -25.56 -28.03
CA ARG A 102 2.38 -26.79 -28.53
C ARG A 102 1.38 -27.39 -27.55
N PHE A 103 1.66 -27.36 -26.25
CA PHE A 103 0.78 -27.94 -25.25
C PHE A 103 -0.52 -27.14 -25.14
N TYR A 104 -0.43 -25.84 -24.82
CA TYR A 104 -1.60 -24.99 -24.60
C TYR A 104 -2.49 -24.85 -25.85
N LEU A 105 -1.90 -24.75 -27.04
CA LEU A 105 -2.68 -24.67 -28.27
C LEU A 105 -3.40 -25.97 -28.60
N GLN A 106 -2.74 -27.13 -28.43
CA GLN A 106 -3.40 -28.41 -28.68
C GLN A 106 -4.45 -28.73 -27.62
N ASP A 107 -4.30 -28.21 -26.41
CA ASP A 107 -5.24 -28.39 -25.32
C ASP A 107 -6.54 -27.66 -25.65
N PHE A 108 -6.43 -26.35 -25.90
CA PHE A 108 -7.53 -25.53 -26.38
C PHE A 108 -8.20 -26.14 -27.63
N LEU A 109 -7.43 -26.49 -28.66
CA LEU A 109 -8.02 -27.07 -29.88
C LEU A 109 -8.68 -28.45 -29.66
N ALA A 110 -8.26 -29.22 -28.66
CA ALA A 110 -8.86 -30.54 -28.39
C ALA A 110 -10.21 -30.45 -27.66
N TYR A 111 -10.46 -29.35 -26.94
CA TYR A 111 -11.64 -29.19 -26.09
C TYR A 111 -12.63 -28.15 -26.63
N ASP A 112 -12.16 -27.10 -27.29
CA ASP A 112 -13.02 -26.00 -27.77
C ASP A 112 -13.46 -26.16 -29.24
N LEU A 113 -12.81 -27.05 -30.00
CA LEU A 113 -13.29 -27.36 -31.34
C LEU A 113 -14.55 -28.24 -31.31
N THR A 114 -15.48 -27.96 -32.22
CA THR A 114 -16.69 -28.78 -32.48
C THR A 114 -16.57 -29.67 -33.72
N LYS A 115 -15.67 -29.33 -34.64
CA LYS A 115 -15.34 -30.05 -35.89
C LYS A 115 -13.91 -29.71 -36.32
N ASP A 116 -13.43 -30.30 -37.41
CA ASP A 116 -12.13 -29.90 -37.97
C ASP A 116 -12.14 -28.43 -38.44
N LEU A 117 -11.08 -27.70 -38.12
CA LEU A 117 -10.99 -26.24 -38.26
C LEU A 117 -11.20 -25.77 -39.70
N PHE A 118 -10.79 -26.56 -40.70
CA PHE A 118 -10.97 -26.22 -42.12
C PHE A 118 -12.44 -26.17 -42.56
N LEU A 119 -13.36 -26.76 -41.78
CA LEU A 119 -14.82 -26.79 -42.01
C LEU A 119 -15.56 -25.64 -41.32
N TYR A 120 -14.86 -24.75 -40.61
CA TYR A 120 -15.49 -23.63 -39.93
C TYR A 120 -15.88 -22.54 -40.93
N SER A 121 -17.05 -21.95 -40.69
CA SER A 121 -17.48 -20.68 -41.26
C SER A 121 -16.84 -19.50 -40.55
N ASP A 122 -16.95 -18.31 -41.14
CA ASP A 122 -16.42 -17.08 -40.54
C ASP A 122 -17.00 -16.79 -39.15
N SER A 123 -18.29 -17.04 -38.93
CA SER A 123 -18.92 -16.86 -37.62
C SER A 123 -18.45 -17.88 -36.58
N GLU A 124 -18.14 -19.10 -37.01
CA GLU A 124 -17.66 -20.14 -36.10
C GLU A 124 -16.20 -19.88 -35.70
N ILE A 125 -15.35 -19.41 -36.61
CA ILE A 125 -13.98 -18.98 -36.25
C ILE A 125 -14.02 -17.76 -35.34
N GLU A 126 -14.91 -16.80 -35.60
CA GLU A 126 -15.07 -15.63 -34.75
C GLU A 126 -15.42 -16.02 -33.31
N ARG A 127 -16.32 -17.00 -33.14
CA ARG A 127 -16.66 -17.54 -31.82
C ARG A 127 -15.52 -18.30 -31.16
N LEU A 128 -14.80 -19.13 -31.93
CA LEU A 128 -13.63 -19.86 -31.42
C LEU A 128 -12.52 -18.89 -30.96
N VAL A 129 -12.27 -17.83 -31.73
CA VAL A 129 -11.28 -16.80 -31.36
C VAL A 129 -11.76 -16.05 -30.11
N GLN A 130 -13.06 -15.79 -29.96
CA GLN A 130 -13.62 -15.21 -28.74
C GLN A 130 -13.42 -16.13 -27.53
N GLU A 131 -13.70 -17.43 -27.64
CA GLU A 131 -13.43 -18.42 -26.59
C GLU A 131 -11.92 -18.47 -26.25
N ALA A 132 -11.05 -18.36 -27.25
CA ALA A 132 -9.60 -18.25 -27.05
C ALA A 132 -9.20 -16.99 -26.26
N THR A 133 -9.94 -15.88 -26.37
CA THR A 133 -9.68 -14.68 -25.57
C THR A 133 -10.01 -14.84 -24.09
N GLU A 134 -10.73 -15.88 -23.69
CA GLU A 134 -10.99 -16.18 -22.29
C GLU A 134 -9.93 -17.17 -21.78
N VAL A 135 -9.63 -18.22 -22.56
CA VAL A 135 -8.83 -19.38 -22.13
C VAL A 135 -7.32 -19.22 -22.38
N LEU A 136 -6.88 -18.55 -23.45
CA LEU A 136 -5.47 -18.48 -23.87
C LEU A 136 -4.80 -17.13 -23.61
N SER A 137 -3.58 -17.13 -23.08
CA SER A 137 -2.78 -15.89 -22.98
C SER A 137 -2.60 -15.23 -24.35
N LYS A 138 -2.33 -13.92 -24.38
CA LYS A 138 -2.19 -13.17 -25.65
C LYS A 138 -1.17 -13.80 -26.61
N SER A 139 -0.03 -14.24 -26.09
CA SER A 139 1.02 -14.87 -26.91
C SER A 139 0.53 -16.16 -27.56
N TYR A 140 -0.20 -17.01 -26.83
CA TYR A 140 -0.76 -18.24 -27.40
C TYR A 140 -1.93 -17.92 -28.33
N GLY A 141 -2.74 -16.91 -28.02
CA GLY A 141 -3.78 -16.42 -28.93
C GLY A 141 -3.22 -15.87 -30.26
N GLU A 142 -2.07 -15.21 -30.24
CA GLU A 142 -1.37 -14.76 -31.46
C GLU A 142 -0.90 -15.97 -32.29
N GLU A 143 -0.28 -16.96 -31.65
CA GLU A 143 0.13 -18.21 -32.31
C GLU A 143 -1.06 -19.00 -32.88
N LEU A 144 -2.22 -18.99 -32.20
CA LEU A 144 -3.48 -19.56 -32.72
C LEU A 144 -3.95 -18.81 -33.98
N ASN A 145 -3.94 -17.48 -33.94
CA ASN A 145 -4.31 -16.65 -35.09
C ASN A 145 -3.33 -16.79 -36.27
N ASP A 146 -2.05 -17.04 -35.98
CA ASP A 146 -1.05 -17.40 -37.00
C ASP A 146 -1.38 -18.76 -37.63
N PHE A 147 -1.78 -19.76 -36.84
CA PHE A 147 -2.21 -21.05 -37.37
C PHE A 147 -3.45 -20.93 -38.26
N ILE A 148 -4.47 -20.18 -37.81
CA ILE A 148 -5.70 -19.91 -38.57
C ILE A 148 -5.38 -19.22 -39.90
N ARG A 149 -4.49 -18.21 -39.89
CA ARG A 149 -4.00 -17.51 -41.10
C ARG A 149 -3.17 -18.42 -42.00
N TRP A 150 -2.32 -19.27 -41.45
CA TRP A 150 -1.51 -20.22 -42.21
C TRP A 150 -2.39 -21.21 -42.98
N MET A 151 -3.45 -21.74 -42.36
CA MET A 151 -4.43 -22.60 -43.04
C MET A 151 -5.19 -21.83 -44.13
N MET A 152 -5.57 -20.58 -43.86
CA MET A 152 -6.25 -19.73 -44.84
C MET A 152 -5.36 -19.43 -46.05
N ALA A 153 -4.08 -19.13 -45.83
CA ALA A 153 -3.10 -18.87 -46.89
C ALA A 153 -2.86 -20.09 -47.80
N LYS A 154 -3.05 -21.31 -47.28
CA LYS A 154 -3.03 -22.54 -48.08
C LYS A 154 -4.30 -22.76 -48.91
N GLY A 155 -5.34 -21.96 -48.73
CA GLY A 155 -6.59 -22.03 -49.50
C GLY A 155 -7.47 -23.24 -49.16
N ILE A 156 -7.23 -23.90 -48.01
CA ILE A 156 -7.91 -25.15 -47.62
C ILE A 156 -9.12 -24.93 -46.70
N THR A 157 -9.39 -23.70 -46.29
CA THR A 157 -10.43 -23.36 -45.30
C THR A 157 -11.72 -22.91 -45.98
N HIS A 158 -12.84 -22.95 -45.26
CA HIS A 158 -14.09 -22.30 -45.68
C HIS A 158 -14.15 -20.83 -45.22
N TYR A 159 -13.68 -20.54 -44.01
CA TYR A 159 -13.55 -19.19 -43.49
C TYR A 159 -12.50 -18.36 -44.27
N ARG A 160 -12.73 -17.05 -44.35
CA ARG A 160 -11.89 -16.05 -45.00
C ARG A 160 -11.56 -14.86 -44.08
N LYS A 161 -12.15 -14.80 -42.88
CA LYS A 161 -11.78 -13.80 -41.87
C LYS A 161 -10.49 -14.18 -41.14
N SER A 162 -9.62 -13.20 -40.93
CA SER A 162 -8.47 -13.27 -40.05
C SER A 162 -8.68 -12.38 -38.85
N PHE A 163 -8.07 -12.76 -37.73
CA PHE A 163 -8.17 -12.04 -36.47
C PHE A 163 -6.77 -11.75 -35.94
N GLU A 164 -6.66 -10.67 -35.18
CA GLU A 164 -5.45 -10.31 -34.46
C GLU A 164 -5.81 -10.23 -32.98
N MET A 165 -4.95 -10.77 -32.12
CA MET A 165 -5.15 -10.59 -30.69
C MET A 165 -4.79 -9.14 -30.35
N THR A 166 -5.80 -8.33 -30.09
CA THR A 166 -5.60 -7.10 -29.35
C THR A 166 -5.27 -7.45 -27.91
N ALA A 167 -4.65 -6.51 -27.17
CA ALA A 167 -4.63 -6.68 -25.73
C ALA A 167 -6.10 -6.83 -25.26
N ARG A 168 -6.38 -7.83 -24.39
CA ARG A 168 -7.74 -8.07 -23.84
C ARG A 168 -8.34 -6.81 -23.22
N TYR A 169 -7.45 -5.92 -22.78
CA TYR A 169 -7.72 -4.51 -22.60
C TYR A 169 -7.21 -3.74 -23.82
N THR A 170 -8.07 -2.99 -24.52
CA THR A 170 -7.58 -1.76 -25.13
C THR A 170 -6.90 -0.98 -24.01
N LEU A 171 -5.57 -0.97 -24.00
CA LEU A 171 -4.76 -0.15 -23.13
C LEU A 171 -4.94 1.32 -23.54
N GLU A 172 -6.15 1.84 -23.40
CA GLU A 172 -6.37 3.27 -23.26
C GLU A 172 -5.67 3.78 -22.00
N ASP A 173 -5.26 2.89 -21.08
CA ASP A 173 -4.53 3.31 -19.90
C ASP A 173 -3.39 2.34 -19.49
N LYS A 174 -2.36 2.20 -20.35
CA LYS A 174 -0.98 1.88 -19.86
C LYS A 174 -0.53 2.82 -18.73
N ASN A 175 -1.21 3.95 -18.60
CA ASN A 175 -1.01 4.92 -17.54
C ASN A 175 -2.13 4.93 -16.51
N GLY A 176 -3.13 4.03 -16.58
CA GLY A 176 -4.30 4.01 -15.71
C GLY A 176 -3.97 3.61 -14.30
N ALA A 177 -4.89 3.86 -13.39
CA ALA A 177 -4.79 3.27 -12.07
C ALA A 177 -4.84 1.74 -12.18
N TYR A 178 -4.21 1.08 -11.22
CA TYR A 178 -4.50 -0.31 -10.88
C TYR A 178 -5.97 -0.48 -10.49
N GLU A 179 -6.49 -1.68 -10.75
CA GLU A 179 -7.74 -2.13 -10.17
C GLU A 179 -7.69 -1.99 -8.65
N LEU A 180 -8.83 -1.62 -8.06
CA LEU A 180 -8.88 -1.29 -6.63
C LEU A 180 -8.49 -2.49 -5.77
N ASP A 181 -8.96 -3.68 -6.10
CA ASP A 181 -8.65 -4.90 -5.35
C ASP A 181 -7.15 -5.23 -5.41
N ASP A 182 -6.52 -5.27 -6.59
CA ASP A 182 -5.07 -5.49 -6.72
C ASP A 182 -4.26 -4.43 -5.94
N TYR A 183 -4.73 -3.18 -5.96
CA TYR A 183 -4.10 -2.08 -5.23
C TYR A 183 -4.23 -2.22 -3.71
N LEU A 184 -5.40 -2.62 -3.21
CA LEU A 184 -5.64 -2.88 -1.79
C LEU A 184 -4.90 -4.14 -1.31
N GLU A 185 -4.81 -5.16 -2.15
CA GLU A 185 -4.08 -6.41 -1.87
C GLU A 185 -2.59 -6.15 -1.72
N LEU A 186 -1.98 -5.44 -2.68
CA LEU A 186 -0.59 -5.03 -2.58
C LEU A 186 -0.34 -4.18 -1.31
N MET A 187 -1.25 -3.26 -0.99
CA MET A 187 -1.13 -2.44 0.21
C MET A 187 -1.21 -3.28 1.49
N TYR A 188 -2.10 -4.29 1.53
CA TYR A 188 -2.19 -5.22 2.64
C TYR A 188 -0.85 -5.94 2.86
N TYR A 189 -0.26 -6.51 1.80
CA TYR A 189 1.02 -7.21 1.90
C TYR A 189 2.18 -6.32 2.36
N LEU A 190 2.18 -5.04 1.98
CA LEU A 190 3.29 -4.14 2.29
C LEU A 190 3.20 -3.48 3.67
N PHE A 191 2.01 -3.40 4.28
CA PHE A 191 1.79 -2.59 5.50
C PHE A 191 1.17 -3.33 6.68
N ASN A 192 0.47 -4.45 6.47
CA ASN A 192 -0.23 -5.16 7.53
C ASN A 192 0.74 -5.84 8.51
N ASP A 193 0.68 -5.48 9.80
CA ASP A 193 1.63 -5.99 10.79
C ASP A 193 1.53 -7.51 10.98
N ALA A 194 0.31 -8.08 10.98
CA ALA A 194 0.12 -9.52 11.13
C ALA A 194 0.69 -10.30 9.95
N TYR A 195 0.55 -9.78 8.72
CA TYR A 195 1.15 -10.38 7.53
C TYR A 195 2.68 -10.27 7.55
N ILE A 196 3.22 -9.09 7.89
CA ILE A 196 4.66 -8.83 7.98
C ILE A 196 5.33 -9.77 8.98
N GLU A 197 4.71 -9.95 10.15
CA GLU A 197 5.18 -10.88 11.19
C GLU A 197 5.07 -12.33 10.73
N LYS A 198 3.93 -12.74 10.15
CA LYS A 198 3.70 -14.11 9.68
C LYS A 198 4.72 -14.55 8.60
N GLN A 199 5.15 -13.62 7.75
CA GLN A 199 6.06 -13.88 6.64
C GLN A 199 7.53 -13.49 6.94
N ASP A 200 7.86 -13.14 8.19
CA ASP A 200 9.20 -12.73 8.63
C ASP A 200 9.85 -11.66 7.71
N MET A 201 9.05 -10.74 7.16
CA MET A 201 9.50 -9.86 6.07
C MET A 201 10.67 -8.95 6.48
N LEU A 202 10.69 -8.48 7.73
CA LEU A 202 11.79 -7.66 8.26
C LEU A 202 13.11 -8.43 8.36
N TYR A 203 13.05 -9.73 8.70
CA TYR A 203 14.22 -10.60 8.70
C TYR A 203 14.76 -10.79 7.27
N HIS A 204 13.88 -11.02 6.30
CA HIS A 204 14.26 -11.11 4.89
C HIS A 204 14.84 -9.81 4.34
N ALA A 205 14.26 -8.65 4.70
CA ALA A 205 14.78 -7.35 4.35
C ALA A 205 16.18 -7.11 4.93
N ALA A 206 16.39 -7.42 6.22
CA ALA A 206 17.70 -7.30 6.85
C ALA A 206 18.74 -8.25 6.25
N SER A 207 18.31 -9.40 5.72
CA SER A 207 19.19 -10.39 5.10
C SER A 207 19.50 -10.12 3.62
N SER A 208 18.66 -9.34 2.92
CA SER A 208 18.76 -9.13 1.48
C SER A 208 18.51 -7.68 1.09
N LYS A 209 19.56 -7.04 0.55
CA LYS A 209 19.49 -5.70 -0.02
C LYS A 209 18.36 -5.56 -1.05
N ASN A 210 18.24 -6.52 -1.97
CA ASN A 210 17.24 -6.44 -3.03
C ASN A 210 15.81 -6.58 -2.49
N TYR A 211 15.60 -7.37 -1.43
CA TYR A 211 14.31 -7.46 -0.75
C TYR A 211 13.94 -6.11 -0.12
N ALA A 212 14.86 -5.55 0.67
CA ALA A 212 14.65 -4.27 1.35
C ALA A 212 14.40 -3.12 0.36
N ASP A 213 15.23 -3.02 -0.68
CA ASP A 213 15.10 -1.98 -1.72
C ASP A 213 13.75 -2.06 -2.43
N THR A 214 13.28 -3.29 -2.74
CA THR A 214 11.99 -3.50 -3.43
C THR A 214 10.83 -3.11 -2.54
N TRP A 215 10.83 -3.56 -1.29
CA TRP A 215 9.77 -3.24 -0.34
C TRP A 215 9.68 -1.73 -0.09
N LEU A 216 10.81 -1.07 0.18
CA LEU A 216 10.85 0.37 0.38
C LEU A 216 10.33 1.12 -0.87
N TYR A 217 10.78 0.73 -2.06
CA TYR A 217 10.35 1.37 -3.30
C TYR A 217 8.85 1.25 -3.55
N LEU A 218 8.26 0.06 -3.35
CA LEU A 218 6.82 -0.14 -3.50
C LEU A 218 6.03 0.63 -2.44
N ALA A 219 6.40 0.50 -1.16
CA ALA A 219 5.71 1.12 -0.03
C ALA A 219 5.65 2.65 -0.13
N LEU A 220 6.69 3.31 -0.65
CA LEU A 220 6.72 4.77 -0.78
C LEU A 220 5.59 5.33 -1.67
N HIS A 221 5.10 4.55 -2.64
CA HIS A 221 4.02 4.97 -3.53
C HIS A 221 2.63 4.93 -2.88
N PHE A 222 2.50 4.30 -1.70
CA PHE A 222 1.27 4.22 -0.91
C PHE A 222 1.18 5.29 0.18
N ILE A 223 2.30 5.91 0.57
CA ILE A 223 2.33 6.96 1.60
C ILE A 223 2.51 8.36 1.01
N CYS A 224 3.10 8.47 -0.18
CA CYS A 224 3.30 9.75 -0.85
C CYS A 224 3.21 9.64 -2.38
N ALA A 225 2.49 10.57 -3.01
CA ALA A 225 2.38 10.68 -4.47
C ALA A 225 3.62 11.35 -5.10
N LEU A 226 4.82 10.99 -4.64
CA LEU A 226 6.07 11.51 -5.21
C LEU A 226 6.42 10.76 -6.50
N ARG A 227 7.08 11.46 -7.43
CA ARG A 227 7.61 10.82 -8.64
C ARG A 227 8.86 10.04 -8.29
N THR A 228 9.17 8.99 -9.03
CA THR A 228 10.42 8.21 -8.87
C THR A 228 11.66 9.11 -8.85
N THR A 229 11.75 10.07 -9.76
CA THR A 229 12.87 11.03 -9.81
C THR A 229 12.97 11.94 -8.59
N ASP A 230 11.88 12.14 -7.85
CA ASP A 230 11.87 12.89 -6.60
C ASP A 230 12.19 11.98 -5.41
N LEU A 231 11.77 10.71 -5.44
CA LEU A 231 12.13 9.68 -4.45
C LEU A 231 13.65 9.42 -4.45
N GLU A 232 14.28 9.28 -5.61
CA GLU A 232 15.74 9.12 -5.76
C GLU A 232 16.54 10.28 -5.13
N ARG A 233 15.91 11.43 -4.92
CA ARG A 233 16.53 12.66 -4.40
C ARG A 233 16.26 12.90 -2.91
N LEU A 234 15.61 11.97 -2.20
CA LEU A 234 15.36 12.10 -0.76
C LEU A 234 16.67 12.13 0.06
N GLY A 235 17.72 11.46 -0.45
CA GLY A 235 19.04 11.39 0.18
C GLY A 235 19.17 10.25 1.20
N HIS A 236 20.35 10.14 1.80
CA HIS A 236 20.69 9.11 2.76
C HIS A 236 20.34 9.54 4.19
N PRO A 237 19.72 8.65 5.01
CA PRO A 237 19.48 8.92 6.41
C PRO A 237 20.75 8.78 7.24
N GLU A 238 20.74 9.38 8.42
CA GLU A 238 21.73 9.07 9.46
C GLU A 238 21.30 7.82 10.22
N LEU A 239 22.23 6.87 10.36
CA LEU A 239 22.01 5.64 11.13
C LEU A 239 22.30 5.85 12.63
N PRO A 240 21.41 5.39 13.52
CA PRO A 240 21.64 5.38 14.97
C PRO A 240 22.77 4.44 15.42
N ARG A 241 23.03 3.36 14.66
CA ARG A 241 24.07 2.35 14.90
C ARG A 241 24.95 2.17 13.67
N GLU A 242 26.07 1.48 13.84
CA GLU A 242 26.86 0.98 12.71
C GLU A 242 26.02 0.04 11.84
N PRO A 243 26.20 0.04 10.50
CA PRO A 243 25.37 -0.70 9.55
C PRO A 243 25.10 -2.17 9.90
N LYS A 244 26.13 -2.92 10.30
CA LYS A 244 25.96 -4.33 10.70
C LYS A 244 25.08 -4.47 11.94
N GLY A 245 25.28 -3.58 12.91
CA GLY A 245 24.51 -3.57 14.15
C GLY A 245 23.03 -3.23 13.93
N VAL A 246 22.70 -2.45 12.89
CA VAL A 246 21.30 -2.21 12.49
C VAL A 246 20.68 -3.50 11.96
N LEU A 247 21.33 -4.17 10.99
CA LEU A 247 20.80 -5.39 10.37
C LEU A 247 20.62 -6.51 11.41
N GLU A 248 21.62 -6.73 12.27
CA GLU A 248 21.56 -7.70 13.36
C GLU A 248 20.45 -7.35 14.37
N ALA A 249 20.27 -6.07 14.70
CA ALA A 249 19.22 -5.65 15.62
C ALA A 249 17.82 -5.92 15.06
N VAL A 250 17.60 -5.66 13.76
CA VAL A 250 16.33 -5.95 13.08
C VAL A 250 16.07 -7.46 13.04
N GLN A 251 17.07 -8.26 12.64
CA GLN A 251 16.94 -9.73 12.58
C GLN A 251 16.60 -10.34 13.94
N ASN A 252 17.19 -9.79 15.02
CA ASN A 252 16.99 -10.29 16.37
C ASN A 252 15.77 -9.65 17.08
N GLY A 253 15.00 -8.78 16.41
CA GLY A 253 13.84 -8.11 17.01
C GLY A 253 14.18 -7.10 18.13
N THR A 254 15.42 -6.61 18.17
CA THR A 254 15.93 -5.65 19.17
C THR A 254 16.04 -4.22 18.65
N TRP A 255 15.63 -3.98 17.40
CA TRP A 255 15.55 -2.66 16.79
C TRP A 255 14.35 -1.89 17.36
N SER A 256 14.60 -0.75 18.01
CA SER A 256 13.53 -0.03 18.71
C SER A 256 12.73 0.90 17.78
N SER A 257 11.52 1.26 18.23
CA SER A 257 10.70 2.29 17.55
C SER A 257 11.37 3.67 17.57
N SER A 258 12.09 4.02 18.65
CA SER A 258 12.83 5.28 18.76
C SER A 258 13.94 5.37 17.70
N GLU A 259 14.67 4.28 17.46
CA GLU A 259 15.72 4.19 16.44
C GLU A 259 15.16 4.34 15.02
N ALA A 260 14.08 3.62 14.70
CA ALA A 260 13.41 3.74 13.41
C ALA A 260 12.95 5.19 13.12
N ARG A 261 12.29 5.83 14.09
CA ARG A 261 11.82 7.22 13.97
C ARG A 261 12.99 8.19 13.80
N ARG A 262 14.08 7.99 14.54
CA ARG A 262 15.29 8.82 14.42
C ARG A 262 15.87 8.77 13.00
N THR A 263 15.99 7.57 12.41
CA THR A 263 16.43 7.40 11.02
C THR A 263 15.51 8.16 10.06
N LEU A 264 14.19 8.01 10.17
CA LEU A 264 13.24 8.74 9.33
C LEU A 264 13.35 10.27 9.47
N PHE A 265 13.52 10.75 10.71
CA PHE A 265 13.60 12.19 10.98
C PHE A 265 14.87 12.84 10.43
N SER A 266 15.96 12.10 10.30
CA SER A 266 17.17 12.61 9.65
C SER A 266 16.91 13.05 8.19
N ILE A 267 16.10 12.28 7.43
CA ILE A 267 15.73 12.61 6.05
C ILE A 267 14.80 13.81 6.00
N THR A 268 13.72 13.80 6.77
CA THR A 268 12.74 14.91 6.75
C THR A 268 13.38 16.23 7.16
N THR A 269 14.24 16.20 8.19
CA THR A 269 15.04 17.34 8.63
C THR A 269 15.99 17.84 7.52
N ARG A 270 16.70 16.93 6.84
CA ARG A 270 17.58 17.27 5.71
C ARG A 270 16.82 17.98 4.59
N LEU A 271 15.66 17.45 4.17
CA LEU A 271 14.85 18.03 3.09
C LEU A 271 14.38 19.44 3.41
N THR A 272 14.03 19.69 4.67
CA THR A 272 13.70 21.02 5.19
C THR A 272 14.87 21.98 5.04
N TYR A 273 16.06 21.61 5.53
CA TYR A 273 17.24 22.48 5.48
C TYR A 273 17.67 22.79 4.04
N LEU A 274 17.65 21.78 3.16
CA LEU A 274 18.09 21.93 1.78
C LEU A 274 17.07 22.61 0.86
N ASN A 275 15.84 22.85 1.33
CA ASN A 275 14.76 23.47 0.55
C ASN A 275 14.56 22.81 -0.83
N VAL A 276 14.64 21.48 -0.88
CA VAL A 276 14.63 20.72 -2.13
C VAL A 276 13.34 20.97 -2.89
N ARG A 277 13.43 21.34 -4.17
CA ARG A 277 12.26 21.51 -5.06
C ARG A 277 12.01 20.26 -5.91
N PRO A 278 10.74 19.95 -6.24
CA PRO A 278 10.40 18.87 -7.16
C PRO A 278 11.16 19.01 -8.48
N ASN A 279 11.63 17.90 -9.04
CA ASN A 279 12.61 17.90 -10.13
C ASN A 279 12.04 18.56 -11.39
N LYS A 280 10.81 18.19 -11.76
CA LYS A 280 10.13 18.66 -12.98
C LYS A 280 9.88 20.17 -12.98
N THR A 281 9.69 20.77 -11.81
CA THR A 281 9.33 22.20 -11.65
C THR A 281 10.46 23.02 -11.03
N LYS A 282 11.67 22.46 -10.88
CA LYS A 282 12.82 23.12 -10.24
C LYS A 282 13.20 24.46 -10.89
N ARG A 283 12.93 24.61 -12.20
CA ARG A 283 13.21 25.84 -12.99
C ARG A 283 12.14 26.93 -12.87
N SER A 284 10.98 26.64 -12.28
CA SER A 284 9.88 27.59 -12.15
C SER A 284 9.99 28.41 -10.85
N SER A 285 9.61 29.69 -10.92
CA SER A 285 9.45 30.57 -9.75
C SER A 285 8.18 30.20 -8.95
N ASN A 286 8.17 30.43 -7.63
CA ASN A 286 7.04 30.15 -6.71
C ASN A 286 6.62 28.68 -6.56
N VAL A 287 7.52 27.73 -6.82
CA VAL A 287 7.25 26.30 -6.60
C VAL A 287 7.43 25.93 -5.14
N SER A 288 6.41 25.30 -4.56
CA SER A 288 6.46 24.75 -3.20
C SER A 288 7.56 23.69 -3.06
N LYS A 289 8.17 23.62 -1.88
CA LYS A 289 9.20 22.62 -1.56
C LYS A 289 8.66 21.20 -1.71
N LEU A 290 9.56 20.25 -1.95
CA LEU A 290 9.25 18.82 -1.92
C LEU A 290 8.74 18.48 -0.51
N LYS A 291 7.49 18.04 -0.41
CA LYS A 291 6.89 17.62 0.85
C LYS A 291 6.96 16.10 0.93
N PHE A 292 7.86 15.58 1.75
CA PHE A 292 7.88 14.18 2.13
C PHE A 292 7.32 14.06 3.54
N HIS A 293 6.17 13.41 3.67
CA HIS A 293 5.52 13.16 4.95
C HIS A 293 5.15 11.69 5.02
N VAL A 294 5.49 11.07 6.14
CA VAL A 294 5.13 9.70 6.48
C VAL A 294 4.08 9.76 7.58
N PRO A 295 2.92 9.09 7.43
CA PRO A 295 1.89 9.01 8.46
C PRO A 295 2.44 8.42 9.75
N GLU A 296 1.91 8.86 10.88
CA GLU A 296 2.34 8.40 12.21
C GLU A 296 2.34 6.87 12.33
N SER A 297 1.27 6.23 11.87
CA SER A 297 1.14 4.78 11.93
C SER A 297 2.23 4.05 11.13
N CYS A 298 2.71 4.65 10.03
CA CYS A 298 3.74 4.06 9.15
C CYS A 298 5.18 4.44 9.54
N GLN A 299 5.42 5.35 10.49
CA GLN A 299 6.78 5.89 10.74
C GLN A 299 7.79 4.81 11.14
N VAL A 300 7.41 3.87 11.99
CA VAL A 300 8.31 2.81 12.47
C VAL A 300 8.70 1.89 11.32
N LEU A 301 7.74 1.44 10.50
CA LEU A 301 8.01 0.59 9.34
C LEU A 301 8.92 1.29 8.34
N ILE A 302 8.54 2.50 7.89
CA ILE A 302 9.30 3.23 6.87
C ILE A 302 10.68 3.63 7.39
N GLY A 303 10.79 4.06 8.65
CA GLY A 303 12.07 4.35 9.29
C GLY A 303 12.98 3.12 9.38
N THR A 304 12.42 1.96 9.67
CA THR A 304 13.15 0.68 9.69
C THR A 304 13.63 0.28 8.30
N LEU A 305 12.77 0.35 7.28
CA LEU A 305 13.16 0.06 5.88
C LEU A 305 14.26 0.99 5.39
N LEU A 306 14.18 2.28 5.71
CA LEU A 306 15.24 3.25 5.42
C LEU A 306 16.55 2.89 6.09
N ALA A 307 16.51 2.46 7.37
CA ALA A 307 17.70 2.04 8.10
C ALA A 307 18.35 0.80 7.48
N ILE A 308 17.55 -0.21 7.11
CA ILE A 308 18.01 -1.45 6.48
C ILE A 308 18.65 -1.17 5.12
N CYS A 309 17.96 -0.40 4.25
CA CYS A 309 18.48 -0.06 2.92
C CYS A 309 19.79 0.72 3.03
N GLU A 310 19.88 1.69 3.94
CA GLU A 310 21.10 2.46 4.18
C GLU A 310 22.23 1.58 4.70
N SER A 311 21.92 0.62 5.58
CA SER A 311 22.91 -0.30 6.13
C SER A 311 23.49 -1.21 5.04
N HIS A 312 22.65 -1.76 4.17
CA HIS A 312 23.09 -2.52 2.99
C HIS A 312 23.88 -1.66 2.00
N TYR A 313 23.51 -0.39 1.85
CA TYR A 313 24.23 0.55 0.99
C TYR A 313 25.66 0.79 1.50
N GLN A 314 25.82 1.12 2.79
CA GLN A 314 27.13 1.38 3.40
C GLN A 314 28.03 0.13 3.42
N LEU A 315 27.47 -1.06 3.63
CA LEU A 315 28.25 -2.33 3.63
C LEU A 315 28.64 -2.80 2.24
N GLY A 316 27.96 -2.34 1.19
CA GLY A 316 28.23 -2.72 -0.20
C GLY A 316 29.48 -2.09 -0.82
N ASN A 317 30.29 -1.33 -0.05
CA ASN A 317 31.44 -0.53 -0.53
C ASN A 317 31.09 0.56 -1.57
N ASN A 318 29.85 1.05 -1.60
CA ASN A 318 29.42 2.17 -2.47
C ASN A 318 29.68 3.55 -1.83
N THR A 319 30.72 3.70 -1.01
CA THR A 319 31.06 4.96 -0.34
C THR A 319 31.52 6.08 -1.28
N ASP A 320 31.87 5.75 -2.53
CA ASP A 320 32.34 6.71 -3.55
C ASP A 320 31.31 7.03 -4.65
N SER A 321 30.09 6.49 -4.59
CA SER A 321 29.05 6.75 -5.60
C SER A 321 28.01 7.75 -5.11
N GLU A 322 27.68 8.78 -5.91
CA GLU A 322 26.48 9.62 -5.73
C GLU A 322 25.17 8.84 -6.03
N GLU A 323 25.14 7.54 -5.77
CA GLU A 323 23.98 6.69 -6.05
C GLU A 323 22.84 7.00 -5.09
N SER A 324 21.60 6.97 -5.61
CA SER A 324 20.41 7.17 -4.81
C SER A 324 20.15 5.97 -3.91
N LEU A 325 19.86 6.21 -2.63
CA LEU A 325 19.40 5.16 -1.70
C LEU A 325 18.19 4.38 -2.24
N ILE A 326 17.18 5.09 -2.76
CA ILE A 326 15.97 4.47 -3.29
C ILE A 326 16.23 4.02 -4.73
N ARG A 327 16.23 2.70 -4.95
CA ARG A 327 16.42 2.09 -6.26
C ARG A 327 15.08 1.81 -6.93
N LYS A 328 14.98 2.14 -8.21
CA LYS A 328 13.81 1.80 -9.03
C LYS A 328 13.81 0.29 -9.33
N ILE A 329 12.85 -0.43 -8.74
CA ILE A 329 12.62 -1.87 -8.97
C ILE A 329 11.16 -2.05 -9.33
N ASN A 330 10.88 -2.31 -10.61
CA ASN A 330 9.52 -2.20 -11.12
C ASN A 330 9.09 -3.34 -12.04
N ASP A 331 10.00 -4.21 -12.46
CA ASP A 331 9.69 -5.36 -13.30
C ASP A 331 9.24 -6.57 -12.49
N TYR A 332 8.32 -7.32 -13.10
CA TYR A 332 7.79 -8.57 -12.55
C TYR A 332 8.90 -9.54 -12.12
N GLU A 333 9.89 -9.81 -12.99
CA GLU A 333 10.93 -10.81 -12.71
C GLU A 333 11.71 -10.49 -11.43
N ARG A 334 12.12 -9.22 -11.25
CA ARG A 334 12.81 -8.81 -10.02
C ARG A 334 11.88 -8.82 -8.82
N ILE A 335 10.65 -8.32 -8.93
CA ILE A 335 9.71 -8.29 -7.80
C ILE A 335 9.38 -9.72 -7.34
N CYS A 336 9.03 -10.61 -8.26
CA CYS A 336 8.74 -12.03 -8.00
C CYS A 336 9.95 -12.73 -7.37
N LYS A 337 11.15 -12.53 -7.92
CA LYS A 337 12.39 -13.11 -7.39
C LYS A 337 12.73 -12.61 -5.97
N TYR A 338 12.45 -11.35 -5.69
CA TYR A 338 12.85 -10.73 -4.42
C TYR A 338 11.81 -10.90 -3.33
N MET A 339 10.53 -10.75 -3.62
CA MET A 339 9.44 -10.72 -2.62
C MET A 339 8.54 -11.96 -2.66
N GLY A 340 8.78 -12.90 -3.60
CA GLY A 340 8.02 -14.14 -3.74
C GLY A 340 6.85 -14.05 -4.71
N ASP A 341 6.28 -15.20 -5.03
CA ASP A 341 5.23 -15.34 -6.07
C ASP A 341 3.90 -14.69 -5.65
N GLU A 342 3.59 -14.66 -4.35
CA GLU A 342 2.37 -14.04 -3.81
C GLU A 342 2.30 -12.55 -4.18
N ILE A 343 3.36 -11.79 -3.90
CA ILE A 343 3.46 -10.36 -4.28
C ILE A 343 3.81 -10.21 -5.77
N GLY A 344 4.63 -11.10 -6.32
CA GLY A 344 5.06 -11.06 -7.71
C GLY A 344 3.91 -11.22 -8.70
N SER A 345 2.96 -12.11 -8.41
CA SER A 345 1.84 -12.45 -9.28
C SER A 345 0.95 -11.25 -9.63
N LEU A 346 0.86 -10.25 -8.74
CA LEU A 346 0.18 -8.97 -8.97
C LEU A 346 0.75 -8.17 -10.15
N PHE A 347 1.94 -8.52 -10.62
CA PHE A 347 2.62 -7.88 -11.74
C PHE A 347 2.84 -8.81 -12.94
N LEU A 348 2.26 -10.01 -12.95
CA LEU A 348 2.45 -11.01 -14.01
C LEU A 348 2.02 -10.48 -15.39
N GLU A 349 0.89 -9.78 -15.44
CA GLU A 349 0.37 -9.20 -16.67
C GLU A 349 1.07 -7.89 -17.04
N ARG A 350 1.63 -7.20 -16.05
CA ARG A 350 2.23 -5.87 -16.21
C ARG A 350 3.15 -5.49 -15.05
N ASP A 351 4.34 -5.03 -15.41
CA ASP A 351 5.30 -4.38 -14.50
C ASP A 351 4.68 -3.28 -13.63
N PHE A 352 5.22 -3.13 -12.42
CA PHE A 352 4.91 -2.01 -11.54
C PHE A 352 5.17 -0.66 -12.22
N SER A 353 4.22 0.26 -12.05
CA SER A 353 4.21 1.58 -12.65
C SER A 353 3.99 2.61 -11.55
N SER A 354 5.03 3.37 -11.22
CA SER A 354 4.93 4.52 -10.31
C SER A 354 3.83 5.50 -10.70
N ARG A 355 3.59 5.67 -12.02
CA ARG A 355 2.53 6.56 -12.50
C ARG A 355 1.15 5.99 -12.19
N SER A 356 0.98 4.69 -12.35
CA SER A 356 -0.27 3.98 -12.05
C SER A 356 -0.51 3.89 -10.57
N ALA A 357 0.51 3.58 -9.77
CA ALA A 357 0.43 3.61 -8.32
C ALA A 357 0.07 5.02 -7.81
N ASN A 358 0.70 6.06 -8.34
CA ASN A 358 0.33 7.44 -8.01
C ASN A 358 -1.09 7.79 -8.50
N LYS A 359 -1.54 7.28 -9.65
CA LYS A 359 -2.93 7.46 -10.10
C LYS A 359 -3.91 6.72 -9.19
N SER A 360 -3.67 5.45 -8.85
CA SER A 360 -4.49 4.66 -7.91
C SER A 360 -4.53 5.31 -6.54
N TYR A 361 -3.39 5.78 -6.04
CA TYR A 361 -3.33 6.56 -4.82
C TYR A 361 -4.22 7.80 -4.90
N LEU A 362 -4.12 8.58 -5.99
CA LEU A 362 -4.94 9.77 -6.21
C LEU A 362 -6.41 9.47 -6.52
N GLN A 363 -6.72 8.32 -7.11
CA GLN A 363 -8.08 7.88 -7.41
C GLN A 363 -8.76 7.29 -6.18
N ALA A 364 -8.06 6.52 -5.35
CA ALA A 364 -8.59 6.09 -4.06
C ALA A 364 -8.82 7.31 -3.14
N VAL A 365 -7.98 8.35 -3.27
CA VAL A 365 -8.25 9.69 -2.72
C VAL A 365 -9.49 10.34 -3.31
N ALA A 366 -9.62 10.33 -4.63
CA ALA A 366 -10.75 10.95 -5.31
C ALA A 366 -12.06 10.21 -5.03
N MET A 367 -12.08 8.88 -4.96
CA MET A 367 -13.24 8.08 -4.56
C MET A 367 -13.71 8.40 -3.14
N LEU A 368 -12.78 8.74 -2.24
CA LEU A 368 -13.13 9.27 -0.91
C LEU A 368 -13.75 10.67 -0.98
N ALA A 369 -13.50 11.45 -2.04
CA ALA A 369 -13.89 12.85 -2.17
C ALA A 369 -15.04 13.12 -3.17
N ASP A 370 -15.23 12.27 -4.19
CA ASP A 370 -16.05 12.53 -5.38
C ASP A 370 -17.55 12.25 -5.16
N ASP A 371 -17.94 11.45 -4.17
CA ASP A 371 -19.36 11.29 -3.81
C ASP A 371 -19.95 12.52 -3.07
N VAL A 372 -19.15 13.59 -2.95
CA VAL A 372 -19.60 14.92 -2.49
C VAL A 372 -19.96 15.83 -3.69
N LEU A 373 -19.81 15.38 -4.94
CA LEU A 373 -20.02 16.19 -6.14
C LEU A 373 -21.49 16.32 -6.58
N GLU A 374 -22.31 16.94 -5.73
CA GLU A 374 -23.36 17.86 -6.24
C GLU A 374 -23.06 19.32 -5.88
N GLU A 375 -22.13 19.59 -4.96
CA GLU A 375 -21.60 20.94 -4.72
C GLU A 375 -20.07 20.89 -4.61
N LYS A 376 -19.39 21.95 -5.05
CA LYS A 376 -17.92 22.09 -5.00
C LYS A 376 -17.43 22.05 -3.55
N SER A 377 -17.28 20.85 -3.00
CA SER A 377 -16.65 20.60 -1.71
C SER A 377 -15.19 21.05 -1.77
N GLU A 378 -14.81 21.99 -0.89
CA GLU A 378 -13.43 22.47 -0.71
C GLU A 378 -12.52 21.46 0.03
N LEU A 379 -12.95 20.19 0.16
CA LEU A 379 -12.38 19.24 1.10
C LEU A 379 -11.76 18.03 0.36
N ASN A 380 -10.43 17.87 0.46
CA ASN A 380 -9.68 16.75 -0.10
C ASN A 380 -9.29 15.73 0.98
N ILE A 381 -9.81 14.50 0.96
CA ILE A 381 -9.35 13.41 1.84
C ILE A 381 -8.04 12.80 1.26
N LYS A 382 -7.10 12.34 2.10
CA LYS A 382 -5.76 11.88 1.63
C LYS A 382 -5.53 10.36 1.70
N GLY A 383 -4.80 9.84 0.70
CA GLY A 383 -4.67 8.40 0.42
C GLY A 383 -3.75 7.67 1.37
N TYR A 384 -2.98 8.40 2.19
CA TYR A 384 -2.18 7.78 3.24
C TYR A 384 -3.05 7.15 4.34
N PHE A 385 -4.33 7.52 4.43
CA PHE A 385 -5.29 6.91 5.34
C PHE A 385 -5.50 5.43 5.07
N LEU A 386 -5.39 5.02 3.80
CA LEU A 386 -5.48 3.63 3.38
C LEU A 386 -4.29 2.80 3.90
N ALA A 387 -3.08 3.35 3.82
CA ALA A 387 -1.89 2.70 4.37
C ALA A 387 -1.97 2.56 5.91
N ALA A 388 -2.51 3.59 6.60
CA ALA A 388 -2.74 3.54 8.04
C ALA A 388 -3.82 2.50 8.42
N LEU A 389 -4.91 2.41 7.65
CA LEU A 389 -5.95 1.40 7.82
C LEU A 389 -5.38 -0.02 7.65
N ALA A 390 -4.66 -0.27 6.56
CA ALA A 390 -4.03 -1.57 6.26
C ALA A 390 -3.12 -2.05 7.39
N ARG A 391 -2.35 -1.13 7.96
CA ARG A 391 -1.45 -1.42 9.08
C ARG A 391 -2.18 -1.75 10.38
N SER A 392 -3.24 -1.00 10.69
CA SER A 392 -4.02 -1.19 11.92
C SER A 392 -4.96 -2.41 11.90
N HIS A 393 -5.22 -2.99 10.73
CA HIS A 393 -6.18 -4.07 10.55
C HIS A 393 -5.63 -5.40 11.08
N LYS A 394 -6.41 -6.12 11.89
CA LYS A 394 -6.12 -7.50 12.30
C LYS A 394 -7.08 -8.42 11.58
N GLY A 395 -6.57 -9.35 10.76
CA GLY A 395 -7.42 -10.27 10.02
C GLY A 395 -6.86 -10.59 8.63
N THR A 396 -7.67 -11.25 7.83
CA THR A 396 -7.34 -11.64 6.44
C THR A 396 -7.49 -10.47 5.47
N TYR A 397 -6.91 -10.60 4.26
CA TYR A 397 -7.11 -9.62 3.18
C TYR A 397 -8.59 -9.41 2.87
N ASN A 398 -9.41 -10.46 2.82
CA ASN A 398 -10.85 -10.33 2.52
C ASN A 398 -11.58 -9.45 3.54
N GLU A 399 -11.27 -9.59 4.83
CA GLU A 399 -11.83 -8.73 5.88
C GLU A 399 -11.33 -7.28 5.74
N PHE A 400 -10.04 -7.11 5.43
CA PHE A 400 -9.46 -5.79 5.16
C PHE A 400 -10.10 -5.10 3.94
N ALA A 401 -10.28 -5.83 2.84
CA ALA A 401 -10.89 -5.31 1.62
C ALA A 401 -12.36 -4.93 1.84
N GLN A 402 -13.12 -5.77 2.54
CA GLN A 402 -14.52 -5.47 2.87
C GLN A 402 -14.65 -4.26 3.79
N THR A 403 -13.85 -4.18 4.86
CA THR A 403 -13.87 -3.05 5.79
C THR A 403 -13.40 -1.77 5.12
N THR A 404 -12.32 -1.81 4.34
CA THR A 404 -11.80 -0.66 3.61
C THR A 404 -12.80 -0.20 2.55
N THR A 405 -13.44 -1.12 1.84
CA THR A 405 -14.51 -0.80 0.89
C THR A 405 -15.72 -0.18 1.60
N ALA A 406 -16.09 -0.66 2.79
CA ALA A 406 -17.14 -0.04 3.60
C ALA A 406 -16.73 1.37 4.06
N TYR A 407 -15.50 1.59 4.52
CA TYR A 407 -14.98 2.92 4.85
C TYR A 407 -14.95 3.87 3.64
N LEU A 408 -14.55 3.36 2.46
CA LEU A 408 -14.56 4.09 1.19
C LEU A 408 -15.99 4.46 0.76
N LYS A 409 -16.98 3.59 1.03
CA LYS A 409 -18.41 3.80 0.75
C LYS A 409 -19.13 4.65 1.80
N ASP A 410 -18.76 4.57 3.07
CA ASP A 410 -19.37 5.36 4.15
C ASP A 410 -18.92 6.84 4.10
N ALA A 411 -17.81 7.13 3.42
CA ALA A 411 -17.42 8.49 3.04
C ALA A 411 -18.43 9.17 2.08
N GLN A 412 -19.38 8.42 1.48
CA GLN A 412 -20.44 8.92 0.59
C GLN A 412 -21.59 9.65 1.28
N LEU A 413 -21.51 9.94 2.58
CA LEU A 413 -22.54 10.71 3.28
C LEU A 413 -21.92 12.04 3.68
N GLY A 414 -22.40 13.14 3.09
CA GLY A 414 -21.87 14.52 3.18
C GLY A 414 -21.84 15.17 4.57
N GLN A 415 -21.46 14.44 5.61
CA GLN A 415 -21.16 14.91 6.94
C GLN A 415 -19.82 14.33 7.37
N LEU A 416 -18.76 15.16 7.27
CA LEU A 416 -17.48 14.91 7.91
C LEU A 416 -17.75 14.48 9.37
N GLN A 417 -17.33 13.28 9.77
CA GLN A 417 -17.47 12.88 11.16
C GLN A 417 -16.28 13.43 11.96
N PRO A 418 -16.48 14.03 13.15
CA PRO A 418 -15.40 14.54 13.98
C PRO A 418 -14.29 13.50 14.26
N GLU A 419 -14.65 12.22 14.31
CA GLU A 419 -13.74 11.09 14.50
C GLU A 419 -12.78 10.91 13.32
N MET A 420 -13.26 11.10 12.08
CA MET A 420 -12.42 11.03 10.88
C MET A 420 -11.39 12.16 10.86
N VAL A 421 -11.85 13.38 11.16
CA VAL A 421 -10.99 14.57 11.21
C VAL A 421 -9.97 14.46 12.35
N ALA A 422 -10.35 13.89 13.49
CA ALA A 422 -9.41 13.59 14.58
C ALA A 422 -8.31 12.63 14.11
N LYS A 423 -8.68 11.54 13.43
CA LYS A 423 -7.71 10.58 12.88
C LYS A 423 -6.76 11.22 11.87
N GLU A 424 -7.23 12.11 11.00
CA GLU A 424 -6.38 12.87 10.07
C GLU A 424 -5.34 13.74 10.80
N LEU A 425 -5.77 14.44 11.86
CA LEU A 425 -4.88 15.26 12.68
C LEU A 425 -3.82 14.41 13.40
N PHE A 426 -4.19 13.23 13.90
CA PHE A 426 -3.27 12.29 14.55
C PHE A 426 -2.24 11.70 13.58
N GLU A 427 -2.67 11.22 12.42
CA GLU A 427 -1.75 10.68 11.40
C GLU A 427 -0.77 11.74 10.89
N ARG A 428 -1.16 13.02 10.91
CA ARG A 428 -0.30 14.16 10.57
C ARG A 428 0.66 14.57 11.70
N GLY A 429 0.46 14.05 12.92
CA GLY A 429 1.31 14.30 14.08
C GLY A 429 1.17 15.71 14.66
N VAL A 430 -0.04 16.29 14.66
CA VAL A 430 -0.30 17.61 15.24
C VAL A 430 -0.24 17.54 16.77
N LEU A 431 0.40 18.54 17.40
CA LEU A 431 0.71 18.57 18.84
C LEU A 431 0.19 19.85 19.55
N SER A 432 -0.77 20.56 18.96
CA SER A 432 -1.30 21.79 19.58
C SER A 432 -2.61 21.52 20.34
N MET A 433 -2.84 22.28 21.42
CA MET A 433 -4.12 22.27 22.16
C MET A 433 -5.27 22.86 21.34
N ILE A 434 -4.98 23.73 20.35
CA ILE A 434 -5.98 24.37 19.50
C ILE A 434 -6.86 23.32 18.77
N PRO A 435 -6.30 22.32 18.05
CA PRO A 435 -7.07 21.23 17.45
C PRO A 435 -7.97 20.48 18.42
N SER A 436 -7.46 20.10 19.61
CA SER A 436 -8.25 19.39 20.63
C SER A 436 -9.43 20.23 21.13
N MET A 437 -9.22 21.53 21.32
CA MET A 437 -10.30 22.47 21.69
C MET A 437 -11.31 22.65 20.55
N LEU A 438 -10.88 22.76 19.29
CA LEU A 438 -11.77 22.83 18.13
C LEU A 438 -12.65 21.57 18.02
N LEU A 439 -12.05 20.39 18.15
CA LEU A 439 -12.77 19.10 18.14
C LEU A 439 -13.75 18.99 19.32
N THR A 440 -13.37 19.47 20.50
CA THR A 440 -14.26 19.54 21.67
C THR A 440 -15.48 20.42 21.38
N ILE A 441 -15.30 21.57 20.74
CA ILE A 441 -16.40 22.49 20.38
C ILE A 441 -17.35 21.82 19.38
N VAL A 442 -16.81 21.26 18.31
CA VAL A 442 -17.62 20.63 17.23
C VAL A 442 -18.43 19.44 17.76
N THR A 443 -17.81 18.61 18.60
CA THR A 443 -18.46 17.44 19.22
C THR A 443 -19.32 17.79 20.45
N ARG A 444 -19.43 19.06 20.82
CA ARG A 444 -20.12 19.53 22.04
C ARG A 444 -19.67 18.82 23.31
N GLY A 445 -18.36 18.57 23.43
CA GLY A 445 -17.77 17.89 24.59
C GLY A 445 -17.67 16.37 24.44
N LYS A 446 -18.39 15.74 23.51
CA LYS A 446 -18.34 14.28 23.31
C LYS A 446 -16.95 13.76 22.94
N TYR A 447 -16.12 14.58 22.29
CA TYR A 447 -14.71 14.25 22.03
C TYR A 447 -13.91 14.01 23.31
N LYS A 448 -14.26 14.67 24.42
CA LYS A 448 -13.67 14.45 25.74
C LYS A 448 -14.30 13.27 26.50
N GLU A 449 -15.46 12.79 26.03
CA GLU A 449 -16.18 11.63 26.56
C GLU A 449 -15.78 10.32 25.87
N LEU A 450 -15.07 10.40 24.74
CA LEU A 450 -14.37 9.26 24.15
C LEU A 450 -13.39 8.70 25.17
N SER A 451 -13.53 7.42 25.51
CA SER A 451 -12.85 6.89 26.70
C SER A 451 -11.37 6.61 26.43
N PRO A 452 -10.51 6.89 27.41
CA PRO A 452 -9.14 6.41 27.42
C PRO A 452 -9.04 4.89 27.24
N SER A 453 -10.04 4.07 27.60
CA SER A 453 -9.99 2.61 27.37
C SER A 453 -10.03 2.19 25.89
N GLN A 454 -10.52 3.04 24.98
CA GLN A 454 -10.40 2.86 23.52
C GLN A 454 -9.07 3.41 22.97
N GLN A 455 -8.46 4.36 23.69
CA GLN A 455 -7.13 4.93 23.42
C GLN A 455 -6.01 4.19 24.18
N THR A 456 -6.35 3.24 25.06
CA THR A 456 -5.48 2.67 26.10
C THR A 456 -5.96 1.26 26.51
N GLN A 457 -6.49 0.47 25.57
CA GLN A 457 -6.15 -0.96 25.54
C GLN A 457 -4.67 -1.17 25.16
N MET A 458 -4.01 -0.07 24.73
CA MET A 458 -2.59 0.09 24.43
C MET A 458 -1.69 0.55 25.60
N ILE A 459 -2.21 0.81 26.80
CA ILE A 459 -1.38 0.96 28.02
C ILE A 459 -2.02 0.14 29.15
N GLN A 460 -2.20 -1.16 28.93
CA GLN A 460 -2.61 -2.09 29.97
C GLN A 460 -1.47 -2.43 30.95
N GLN A 461 -0.71 -1.44 31.42
CA GLN A 461 0.12 -1.57 32.62
C GLN A 461 0.81 -0.24 32.99
N LEU A 462 0.46 0.27 34.19
CA LEU A 462 1.27 1.04 35.16
C LEU A 462 0.80 2.47 35.51
N ASP A 463 1.19 2.84 36.74
CA ASP A 463 0.50 3.59 37.80
C ASP A 463 1.33 4.82 38.21
N LEU A 464 0.74 6.02 38.32
CA LEU A 464 1.46 7.28 38.62
C LEU A 464 0.76 8.20 39.64
N THR A 465 1.54 9.12 40.21
CA THR A 465 1.35 9.64 41.59
C THR A 465 0.94 11.12 41.70
N PRO A 466 0.36 11.56 42.84
CA PRO A 466 -0.25 12.89 43.00
C PRO A 466 0.65 14.13 42.78
N SER A 467 1.98 13.98 42.80
CA SER A 467 2.96 15.08 42.62
C SER A 467 3.01 15.62 41.18
N GLU A 468 2.63 14.79 40.21
CA GLU A 468 2.64 15.13 38.77
C GLU A 468 1.43 15.99 38.37
N ILE A 469 0.36 15.96 39.19
CA ILE A 469 -0.88 16.70 38.96
C ILE A 469 -0.69 18.21 39.20
N GLU A 470 0.12 18.60 40.19
CA GLU A 470 0.27 20.01 40.56
C GLU A 470 1.18 20.82 39.62
N LYS A 471 2.22 20.18 39.02
CA LYS A 471 3.11 20.84 38.03
C LYS A 471 2.45 21.03 36.66
N THR A 472 1.52 20.15 36.30
CA THR A 472 0.79 20.17 35.03
C THR A 472 -0.24 21.31 34.98
N LEU A 473 -0.77 21.72 36.13
CA LEU A 473 -1.87 22.68 36.22
C LEU A 473 -1.44 24.14 35.92
N GLU A 474 -0.30 24.61 36.43
CA GLU A 474 0.13 26.01 36.26
C GLU A 474 0.54 26.32 34.79
N LEU A 475 1.08 25.32 34.09
CA LEU A 475 1.57 25.45 32.71
C LEU A 475 0.49 25.19 31.66
N SER A 476 -0.44 24.27 31.96
CA SER A 476 -1.68 24.07 31.20
C SER A 476 -2.45 25.39 31.06
N ILE A 477 -2.52 26.21 32.12
CA ILE A 477 -3.20 27.52 32.08
C ILE A 477 -2.59 28.48 31.04
N ARG A 478 -1.27 28.47 30.79
CA ARG A 478 -0.65 29.37 29.80
C ARG A 478 -0.82 28.88 28.36
N ALA A 479 -0.65 27.58 28.11
CA ALA A 479 -0.91 26.99 26.80
C ALA A 479 -2.40 27.11 26.44
N ASP A 480 -3.27 26.86 27.42
CA ASP A 480 -4.72 27.04 27.30
C ASP A 480 -5.07 28.52 27.07
N SER A 481 -4.45 29.48 27.78
CA SER A 481 -4.66 30.92 27.52
C SER A 481 -4.25 31.34 26.09
N LYS A 482 -3.16 30.79 25.54
CA LYS A 482 -2.73 31.03 24.16
C LYS A 482 -3.74 30.44 23.16
N ALA A 483 -4.17 29.20 23.40
CA ALA A 483 -5.17 28.53 22.57
C ALA A 483 -6.54 29.23 22.64
N GLN A 484 -6.98 29.66 23.82
CA GLN A 484 -8.18 30.48 24.04
C GLN A 484 -8.11 31.81 23.27
N LYS A 485 -6.97 32.50 23.24
CA LYS A 485 -6.79 33.72 22.42
C LYS A 485 -6.89 33.45 20.92
N ALA A 486 -6.33 32.33 20.46
CA ALA A 486 -6.47 31.91 19.07
C ALA A 486 -7.95 31.59 18.74
N LEU A 487 -8.64 30.89 19.63
CA LEU A 487 -10.07 30.56 19.52
C LEU A 487 -10.99 31.79 19.62
N GLN A 488 -10.62 32.83 20.36
CA GLN A 488 -11.35 34.10 20.31
C GLN A 488 -11.37 34.68 18.89
N THR A 489 -10.35 34.42 18.08
CA THR A 489 -10.37 34.81 16.66
C THR A 489 -11.46 34.02 15.93
N VAL A 490 -11.56 32.72 16.16
CA VAL A 490 -12.58 31.83 15.59
C VAL A 490 -14.00 32.21 16.04
N VAL A 491 -14.19 32.49 17.33
CA VAL A 491 -15.49 32.94 17.91
C VAL A 491 -15.92 34.28 17.34
N ARG A 492 -14.98 35.20 17.08
CA ARG A 492 -15.29 36.49 16.43
C ARG A 492 -15.76 36.35 14.98
N GLU A 493 -15.46 35.24 14.33
CA GLU A 493 -15.95 34.94 12.98
C GLU A 493 -17.37 34.34 12.98
N ASP A 494 -17.96 34.08 14.16
CA ASP A 494 -19.30 33.50 14.31
C ASP A 494 -19.49 32.19 13.51
N MET A 495 -18.43 31.37 13.47
CA MET A 495 -18.41 30.14 12.69
C MET A 495 -19.33 29.08 13.27
N ASN A 496 -20.11 28.45 12.40
CA ASN A 496 -20.92 27.29 12.77
C ASN A 496 -20.04 26.01 12.88
N PRO A 497 -20.56 24.92 13.49
CA PRO A 497 -19.80 23.68 13.66
C PRO A 497 -19.24 23.08 12.36
N ASP A 498 -19.96 23.17 11.25
CA ASP A 498 -19.55 22.59 9.96
C ASP A 498 -18.37 23.38 9.35
N GLN A 499 -18.37 24.71 9.52
CA GLN A 499 -17.26 25.56 9.13
C GLN A 499 -16.01 25.31 10.00
N LEU A 500 -16.17 25.04 11.30
CA LEU A 500 -15.05 24.67 12.19
C LEU A 500 -14.46 23.31 11.80
N LEU A 501 -15.31 22.37 11.46
CA LEU A 501 -14.93 21.05 11.02
C LEU A 501 -14.15 21.11 9.68
N THR A 502 -14.58 21.97 8.76
CA THR A 502 -13.85 22.31 7.52
C THR A 502 -12.44 22.86 7.83
N VAL A 503 -12.30 23.73 8.83
CA VAL A 503 -10.99 24.25 9.27
C VAL A 503 -10.11 23.12 9.82
N CYS A 504 -10.65 22.25 10.67
CA CYS A 504 -9.93 21.10 11.20
C CYS A 504 -9.46 20.15 10.07
N HIS A 505 -10.31 19.92 9.07
CA HIS A 505 -9.97 19.12 7.90
C HIS A 505 -8.84 19.75 7.07
N ARG A 506 -8.85 21.08 6.85
CA ARG A 506 -7.73 21.79 6.20
C ARG A 506 -6.41 21.65 6.98
N ILE A 507 -6.48 21.59 8.32
CA ILE A 507 -5.31 21.34 9.18
C ILE A 507 -4.84 19.90 9.02
N GLY A 508 -5.72 18.90 9.14
CA GLY A 508 -5.40 17.48 8.95
C GLY A 508 -4.75 17.21 7.59
N ASN A 509 -5.28 17.85 6.55
CA ASN A 509 -4.74 17.75 5.20
C ASN A 509 -3.46 18.57 4.95
N GLY A 510 -3.00 19.37 5.91
CA GLY A 510 -1.78 20.16 5.76
C GLY A 510 -1.90 21.29 4.73
N GLU A 511 -3.11 21.78 4.49
CA GLU A 511 -3.45 22.98 3.71
C GLU A 511 -3.30 24.26 4.56
N ALA A 512 -3.14 24.09 5.88
CA ALA A 512 -2.84 25.15 6.84
C ALA A 512 -1.37 25.65 6.73
N PHE A 513 -1.04 26.34 5.64
CA PHE A 513 0.33 26.79 5.36
C PHE A 513 0.90 27.74 6.43
N SER A 514 2.12 27.49 6.88
CA SER A 514 2.85 28.42 7.75
C SER A 514 4.13 28.93 7.06
N LYS A 515 4.82 29.89 7.70
CA LYS A 515 6.12 30.40 7.23
C LYS A 515 7.25 29.38 7.38
N GLN A 516 7.02 28.29 8.11
CA GLN A 516 7.94 27.16 8.31
C GLN A 516 7.31 25.88 7.76
N GLY A 517 8.12 24.94 7.26
CA GLY A 517 7.60 23.75 6.59
C GLY A 517 6.96 22.75 7.56
N GLU A 518 7.35 22.84 8.83
CA GLU A 518 7.14 21.81 9.84
C GLU A 518 6.02 22.18 10.79
N SER A 519 5.63 23.46 10.87
CA SER A 519 4.46 23.91 11.61
C SER A 519 3.34 24.33 10.67
N MET A 520 2.12 24.33 11.19
CA MET A 520 0.91 24.75 10.48
C MET A 520 0.38 26.06 11.05
N CYS A 521 -0.51 26.74 10.33
CA CYS A 521 -1.07 28.01 10.76
C CYS A 521 -2.60 28.00 10.79
N LEU A 522 -3.17 28.34 11.95
CA LEU A 522 -4.62 28.45 12.13
C LEU A 522 -5.23 29.51 11.20
N LEU A 523 -4.57 30.68 11.03
CA LEU A 523 -5.09 31.73 10.15
C LEU A 523 -5.16 31.28 8.69
N SER A 524 -4.15 30.55 8.22
CA SER A 524 -4.15 30.00 6.87
C SER A 524 -5.24 28.95 6.69
N ALA A 525 -5.50 28.12 7.70
CA ALA A 525 -6.62 27.18 7.69
C ALA A 525 -7.98 27.90 7.60
N LEU A 526 -8.09 29.07 8.25
CA LEU A 526 -9.23 29.97 8.16
C LEU A 526 -9.28 30.78 6.84
N GLY A 527 -8.33 30.61 5.92
CA GLY A 527 -8.25 31.37 4.66
C GLY A 527 -7.79 32.82 4.83
N LYS A 528 -7.14 33.17 5.94
CA LYS A 528 -6.71 34.54 6.27
C LYS A 528 -5.21 34.76 6.04
N PHE A 529 -4.88 36.01 5.73
CA PHE A 529 -3.49 36.44 5.62
C PHE A 529 -2.81 36.57 6.98
N CYS A 530 -1.49 36.32 7.01
CA CYS A 530 -0.69 36.50 8.20
C CYS A 530 -0.56 38.00 8.56
N PRO A 531 -0.90 38.43 9.78
CA PRO A 531 -0.74 39.83 10.19
C PRO A 531 0.72 40.21 10.51
N TYR A 532 1.62 39.24 10.61
CA TYR A 532 3.01 39.44 11.02
C TYR A 532 3.98 39.36 9.84
N ASN A 533 3.88 40.25 8.87
CA ASN A 533 4.70 40.19 7.64
C ASN A 533 6.21 40.18 7.92
N ASP A 534 6.67 40.93 8.92
CA ASP A 534 8.10 41.10 9.24
C ASP A 534 8.72 39.89 9.97
N ARG A 535 7.90 38.94 10.45
CA ARG A 535 8.41 37.72 11.08
C ARG A 535 8.85 36.70 10.04
N MET A 536 10.08 36.20 10.17
CA MET A 536 10.63 35.16 9.29
C MET A 536 10.15 33.74 9.66
N HIS A 537 9.70 33.51 10.91
CA HIS A 537 9.31 32.20 11.42
C HIS A 537 8.03 32.24 12.26
N CYS A 538 7.42 31.08 12.47
CA CYS A 538 6.17 30.90 13.22
C CYS A 538 6.40 30.62 14.71
N VAL A 539 7.59 30.16 15.12
CA VAL A 539 7.90 29.81 16.51
C VAL A 539 7.46 30.89 17.50
N GLY A 540 6.57 30.52 18.43
CA GLY A 540 6.05 31.40 19.47
C GLY A 540 4.94 32.35 18.99
N CYS A 541 4.39 32.13 17.79
CA CYS A 541 3.17 32.79 17.32
C CYS A 541 1.94 32.17 18.00
N GLN A 542 0.92 32.99 18.27
CA GLN A 542 -0.34 32.51 18.86
C GLN A 542 -1.19 31.66 17.90
N TYR A 543 -0.93 31.75 16.60
CA TYR A 543 -1.64 31.01 15.55
C TYR A 543 -0.85 29.80 15.02
N GLU A 544 0.30 29.51 15.62
CA GLU A 544 1.13 28.37 15.24
C GLU A 544 0.52 27.07 15.76
N LEU A 545 0.38 26.10 14.86
CA LEU A 545 -0.02 24.73 15.13
C LEU A 545 1.23 23.86 15.03
N GLN A 546 1.74 23.43 16.17
CA GLN A 546 2.96 22.65 16.27
C GLN A 546 2.72 21.21 15.84
N THR A 547 3.75 20.56 15.28
CA THR A 547 3.73 19.14 14.89
C THR A 547 4.91 18.40 15.51
N LYS A 548 4.90 17.07 15.50
CA LYS A 548 6.05 16.24 15.90
C LYS A 548 7.37 16.65 15.24
N SER A 549 7.37 16.98 13.95
CA SER A 549 8.57 17.48 13.26
C SER A 549 9.04 18.86 13.76
N THR A 550 8.11 19.71 14.22
CA THR A 550 8.46 20.99 14.85
C THR A 550 9.29 20.78 16.12
N LEU A 551 9.07 19.67 16.85
CA LEU A 551 9.72 19.39 18.13
C LEU A 551 11.23 19.31 17.94
N LEU A 552 11.66 18.53 16.95
CA LEU A 552 13.05 18.29 16.64
C LEU A 552 13.76 19.58 16.19
N LEU A 553 13.07 20.43 15.44
CA LEU A 553 13.59 21.75 15.07
C LEU A 553 13.79 22.65 16.29
N LEU A 554 12.83 22.68 17.21
CA LEU A 554 12.92 23.49 18.42
C LEU A 554 14.04 23.00 19.35
N VAL A 555 14.24 21.68 19.44
CA VAL A 555 15.34 21.07 20.19
C VAL A 555 16.69 21.43 19.56
N GLY A 556 16.82 21.33 18.23
CA GLY A 556 18.01 21.76 17.51
C GLY A 556 18.33 23.25 17.72
N GLU A 557 17.32 24.12 17.65
CA GLU A 557 17.48 25.55 17.91
C GLU A 557 17.83 25.86 19.37
N PHE A 558 17.25 25.12 20.33
CA PHE A 558 17.60 25.21 21.74
C PHE A 558 19.08 24.88 21.96
N ASN A 559 19.57 23.79 21.35
CA ASN A 559 20.98 23.39 21.44
C ASN A 559 21.91 24.41 20.80
N ARG A 560 21.54 24.92 19.61
CA ARG A 560 22.29 25.99 18.92
C ARG A 560 22.40 27.25 19.78
N LEU A 561 21.29 27.68 20.39
CA LEU A 561 21.28 28.88 21.24
C LEU A 561 22.03 28.67 22.55
N ASN A 562 21.96 27.49 23.17
CA ASN A 562 22.79 27.16 24.35
C ASN A 562 24.27 27.19 24.02
N LYS A 563 24.69 26.57 22.91
CA LYS A 563 26.09 26.63 22.43
C LYS A 563 26.53 28.07 22.17
N LYS A 564 25.64 28.92 21.63
CA LYS A 564 25.91 30.34 21.42
C LYS A 564 25.99 31.12 22.74
N TYR A 565 25.11 30.84 23.70
CA TYR A 565 25.08 31.48 25.02
C TYR A 565 26.42 31.33 25.76
N VAL A 566 27.04 30.15 25.68
CA VAL A 566 28.35 29.86 26.28
C VAL A 566 29.48 30.64 25.59
N LYS A 567 29.41 30.83 24.27
CA LYS A 567 30.46 31.48 23.46
C LYS A 567 30.43 33.01 23.49
N VAL A 568 29.25 33.60 23.69
CA VAL A 568 29.07 35.05 23.65
C VAL A 568 29.61 35.68 24.93
N GLN A 569 30.34 36.80 24.83
CA GLN A 569 30.88 37.52 25.99
C GLN A 569 30.00 38.70 26.45
N SER A 570 29.20 39.29 25.55
CA SER A 570 28.33 40.42 25.86
C SER A 570 27.16 40.02 26.77
N ASN A 571 27.02 40.72 27.91
CA ASN A 571 25.90 40.52 28.84
C ASN A 571 24.54 40.80 28.19
N LEU A 572 24.47 41.76 27.26
CA LEU A 572 23.22 42.12 26.58
C LEU A 572 22.79 41.03 25.59
N GLU A 573 23.74 40.46 24.85
CA GLU A 573 23.47 39.32 23.97
C GLU A 573 23.15 38.04 24.75
N LYS A 574 23.85 37.78 25.86
CA LYS A 574 23.48 36.69 26.79
C LYS A 574 22.05 36.86 27.31
N GLY A 575 21.69 38.06 27.74
CA GLY A 575 20.33 38.39 28.18
C GLY A 575 19.29 38.14 27.09
N LYS A 576 19.58 38.53 25.84
CA LYS A 576 18.72 38.27 24.68
C LYS A 576 18.54 36.77 24.41
N ILE A 577 19.64 36.01 24.37
CA ILE A 577 19.60 34.55 24.14
C ILE A 577 18.81 33.86 25.27
N ARG A 578 19.09 34.22 26.52
CA ARG A 578 18.35 33.69 27.68
C ARG A 578 16.85 33.98 27.59
N ALA A 579 16.48 35.21 27.23
CA ALA A 579 15.09 35.58 27.07
C ALA A 579 14.39 34.78 25.96
N ILE A 580 15.06 34.50 24.83
CA ILE A 580 14.52 33.65 23.75
C ILE A 580 14.32 32.23 24.26
N ILE A 581 15.31 31.66 24.94
CA ILE A 581 15.22 30.30 25.48
C ILE A 581 14.10 30.19 26.51
N GLU A 582 14.05 31.07 27.51
CA GLU A 582 13.10 30.99 28.62
C GLU A 582 11.69 31.40 28.24
N LYS A 583 11.52 32.40 27.36
CA LYS A 583 10.19 32.97 27.06
C LYS A 583 9.57 32.47 25.76
N GLN A 584 10.35 31.85 24.85
CA GLN A 584 9.84 31.39 23.55
C GLN A 584 10.03 29.88 23.37
N LEU A 585 11.26 29.36 23.48
CA LEU A 585 11.54 27.96 23.16
C LEU A 585 11.06 26.99 24.24
N LYS A 586 11.44 27.19 25.51
CA LYS A 586 11.05 26.30 26.62
C LYS A 586 9.52 26.13 26.71
N PRO A 587 8.70 27.19 26.68
CA PRO A 587 7.25 27.04 26.71
C PRO A 587 6.70 26.22 25.55
N CYS A 588 7.24 26.39 24.33
CA CYS A 588 6.81 25.61 23.16
C CYS A 588 7.18 24.13 23.30
N LEU A 589 8.40 23.83 23.74
CA LEU A 589 8.84 22.44 23.97
C LEU A 589 7.97 21.74 25.02
N THR A 590 7.66 22.43 26.12
CA THR A 590 6.79 21.88 27.18
C THR A 590 5.37 21.63 26.69
N GLU A 591 4.77 22.58 25.94
CA GLU A 591 3.43 22.41 25.31
C GLU A 591 3.40 21.13 24.46
N MET A 592 4.44 20.92 23.65
CA MET A 592 4.51 19.78 22.75
C MET A 592 4.73 18.43 23.46
N LEU A 593 5.57 18.39 24.50
CA LEU A 593 5.78 17.18 25.30
C LEU A 593 4.52 16.78 26.07
N GLN A 594 3.79 17.76 26.61
CA GLN A 594 2.50 17.53 27.25
C GLN A 594 1.47 17.00 26.25
N ALA A 595 1.35 17.63 25.08
CA ALA A 595 0.44 17.15 24.03
C ALA A 595 0.82 15.74 23.54
N LEU A 596 2.12 15.41 23.46
CA LEU A 596 2.58 14.05 23.15
C LEU A 596 2.08 13.03 24.18
N ALA A 597 2.24 13.32 25.47
CA ALA A 597 1.77 12.45 26.54
C ALA A 597 0.24 12.28 26.52
N GLU A 598 -0.49 13.41 26.48
CA GLU A 598 -1.95 13.42 26.57
C GLU A 598 -2.63 12.78 25.35
N GLN A 599 -2.05 12.92 24.15
CA GLN A 599 -2.70 12.52 22.90
C GLN A 599 -2.19 11.18 22.34
N TYR A 600 -0.92 10.82 22.58
CA TYR A 600 -0.28 9.65 21.98
C TYR A 600 0.25 8.65 23.02
N GLY A 601 0.14 8.97 24.31
CA GLY A 601 0.57 8.10 25.40
C GLY A 601 2.05 8.20 25.75
N GLU A 602 2.39 7.65 26.91
CA GLU A 602 3.74 7.76 27.50
C GLU A 602 4.82 7.05 26.70
N ASN A 603 4.51 5.93 26.04
CA ASN A 603 5.49 5.21 25.21
C ASN A 603 6.03 6.09 24.07
N VAL A 604 5.13 6.84 23.40
CA VAL A 604 5.53 7.75 22.34
C VAL A 604 6.30 8.94 22.92
N LEU A 605 5.90 9.48 24.07
CA LEU A 605 6.68 10.51 24.75
C LEU A 605 8.10 10.01 25.06
N ASN A 606 8.24 8.81 25.61
CA ASN A 606 9.53 8.21 25.95
C ASN A 606 10.45 8.08 24.73
N ASP A 607 9.92 7.62 23.59
CA ASP A 607 10.68 7.56 22.34
C ASP A 607 11.24 8.95 21.94
N TYR A 608 10.42 10.00 22.06
CA TYR A 608 10.85 11.36 21.75
C TYR A 608 11.81 11.93 22.80
N GLU A 609 11.63 11.60 24.08
CA GLU A 609 12.58 11.98 25.13
C GLU A 609 13.95 11.37 24.93
N GLU A 610 14.03 10.09 24.52
CA GLU A 610 15.29 9.43 24.16
C GLU A 610 15.97 10.19 23.02
N ILE A 611 15.23 10.47 21.94
CA ILE A 611 15.74 11.24 20.80
C ILE A 611 16.26 12.62 21.27
N ILE A 612 15.51 13.32 22.13
CA ILE A 612 15.90 14.63 22.67
C ILE A 612 17.18 14.54 23.51
N LYS A 613 17.27 13.56 24.42
CA LYS A 613 18.44 13.35 25.29
C LYS A 613 19.72 13.15 24.48
N GLU A 614 19.64 12.42 23.37
CA GLU A 614 20.77 12.18 22.48
C GLU A 614 21.16 13.42 21.64
N LEU A 615 20.18 14.22 21.23
CA LEU A 615 20.41 15.45 20.45
C LEU A 615 21.04 16.58 21.29
N ILE A 616 20.88 16.56 22.62
CA ILE A 616 21.38 17.60 23.56
C ILE A 616 22.92 17.57 23.77
N LYS A 617 23.65 16.68 23.09
CA LYS A 617 25.13 16.59 23.18
C LYS A 617 25.89 17.87 22.75
#